data_AF-K2ACZ4-F1
#
_entry.id   AF-K2ACZ4-F1
#
_cell.length_a   1.000
_cell.length_b   1.000
_cell.length_c   1.000
_cell.angle_alpha   90.00
_cell.angle_beta   90.00
_cell.angle_gamma   90.00
#
_symmetry.space_group_name_H-M   'P 1'
#
loop_
_entity.id
_entity.type
_entity.pdbx_description
1 polymer ?
#
loop_
_entity_poly.entity_id
_entity_poly.type
_entity_poly.pdbx_seq_one_letter_code
_entity_poly.pdbx_strand_id
1 'polypeptide(L)' 'MALVGPSGAGKSTILQLLMRFYDPQSGSIRLDGLDLRDLTRSDFRAAMALVPQDPVIFATSALENIRFGRPDASEAEV' A
#
# COMPACT_ATOMS: atom_id res chain seq x y z
N MET A 1 1.85 -8.39 -14.03
CA MET A 1 0.50 -7.93 -14.42
C MET A 1 0.55 -6.43 -14.62
N ALA A 2 -0.19 -5.88 -15.59
CA ALA A 2 -0.26 -4.44 -15.83
C ALA A 2 -1.73 -4.00 -15.97
N LEU A 3 -2.09 -2.87 -15.35
CA LEU A 3 -3.40 -2.24 -15.51
C LEU A 3 -3.21 -0.91 -16.23
N VAL A 4 -3.64 -0.84 -17.49
CA VAL A 4 -3.47 0.31 -18.38
C VAL A 4 -4.80 0.75 -18.97
N GLY A 5 -4.93 2.06 -19.22
CA GLY A 5 -6.14 2.67 -19.75
C GLY A 5 -6.10 4.20 -19.66
N PRO A 6 -7.05 4.91 -20.30
CA PRO A 6 -7.06 6.37 -20.35
C PRO A 6 -7.22 7.01 -18.97
N SER A 7 -6.91 8.31 -18.86
CA SER A 7 -7.19 9.06 -17.63
C SER A 7 -8.68 8.99 -17.29
N GLY A 8 -9.01 8.88 -16.01
CA GLY A 8 -10.39 8.70 -15.55
C GLY A 8 -10.96 7.27 -15.65
N ALA A 9 -10.24 6.31 -16.24
CA ALA A 9 -10.71 4.92 -16.33
C ALA A 9 -10.75 4.13 -14.99
N GLY A 10 -10.57 4.81 -13.85
CA GLY A 10 -10.67 4.17 -12.53
C GLY A 10 -9.42 3.41 -12.05
N LYS A 11 -8.27 3.52 -12.72
CA LYS A 11 -7.01 2.85 -12.31
C LYS A 11 -6.62 3.20 -10.87
N SER A 12 -6.66 4.49 -10.53
CA SER A 12 -6.38 4.97 -9.17
C SER A 12 -7.44 4.50 -8.18
N THR A 13 -8.71 4.44 -8.59
CA THR A 13 -9.81 3.92 -7.76
C THR A 13 -9.60 2.44 -7.42
N ILE A 14 -9.16 1.62 -8.39
CA ILE A 14 -8.82 0.21 -8.15
C ILE A 14 -7.66 0.11 -7.15
N LEU A 15 -6.59 0.89 -7.33
CA LEU A 15 -5.50 0.92 -6.36
C LEU A 15 -5.97 1.32 -4.96
N GLN A 16 -6.87 2.30 -4.85
CA GLN A 16 -7.42 2.72 -3.56
C GLN A 16 -8.27 1.63 -2.88
N LEU A 17 -9.06 0.87 -3.65
CA LEU A 17 -9.79 -0.28 -3.14
C LEU A 17 -8.85 -1.41 -2.71
N LEU A 18 -7.84 -1.73 -3.53
CA LEU A 18 -6.82 -2.73 -3.20
C LEU A 18 -6.05 -2.37 -1.93
N MET A 19 -5.73 -1.08 -1.74
CA MET A 19 -5.07 -0.54 -0.55
C MET A 19 -6.01 -0.34 0.64
N ARG A 20 -7.29 -0.72 0.51
CA ARG A 20 -8.34 -0.55 1.53
C ARG A 20 -8.45 0.89 2.04
N PHE A 21 -8.20 1.88 1.18
CA PHE A 21 -8.58 3.27 1.43
C PHE A 21 -10.10 3.45 1.35
N TYR A 22 -10.77 2.56 0.62
CA TYR A 22 -12.22 2.42 0.56
C TYR A 22 -12.60 0.93 0.57
N ASP A 23 -13.80 0.62 1.05
CA ASP A 23 -14.40 -0.71 0.89
C ASP A 23 -15.23 -0.77 -0.41
N PRO A 24 -15.31 -1.94 -1.06
CA PRO A 24 -16.12 -2.10 -2.26
C PRO A 24 -17.61 -1.96 -1.92
N GLN A 25 -18.34 -1.21 -2.76
CA GLN A 25 -19.80 -1.07 -2.60
C GLN A 25 -20.55 -2.38 -2.89
N SER A 26 -20.00 -3.22 -3.77
CA SER A 26 -20.50 -4.54 -4.10
C SER A 26 -19.34 -5.51 -4.41
N GLY A 27 -19.54 -6.79 -4.14
CA GLY A 27 -18.52 -7.83 -4.28
C GLY A 27 -17.56 -7.91 -3.08
N SER A 28 -16.40 -8.52 -3.31
CA SER A 28 -15.36 -8.72 -2.30
C SER A 28 -13.98 -8.74 -2.95
N ILE A 29 -12.97 -8.21 -2.24
CA ILE A 29 -11.56 -8.36 -2.60
C ILE A 29 -10.95 -9.29 -1.56
N ARG A 30 -10.21 -10.31 -2.00
CA ARG A 30 -9.67 -11.35 -1.11
C ARG A 30 -8.17 -11.48 -1.25
N LEU A 31 -7.48 -11.67 -0.13
CA LEU A 31 -6.08 -12.05 -0.05
C LEU A 31 -6.02 -13.43 0.61
N ASP A 32 -5.46 -14.41 -0.11
CA ASP A 32 -5.39 -15.81 0.34
C ASP A 32 -6.74 -16.39 0.80
N GLY A 33 -7.82 -15.97 0.15
CA GLY A 33 -9.18 -16.41 0.44
C GLY A 33 -9.90 -15.65 1.55
N LEU A 34 -9.20 -14.82 2.34
CA LEU A 34 -9.79 -13.95 3.34
C LEU A 34 -10.24 -12.63 2.70
N ASP A 35 -11.43 -12.14 3.06
CA ASP A 35 -11.86 -10.81 2.63
C ASP A 35 -10.94 -9.75 3.24
N LEU A 36 -10.51 -8.77 2.45
CA LEU A 36 -9.67 -7.68 2.95
C LEU A 36 -10.30 -6.95 4.14
N ARG A 37 -11.63 -6.94 4.24
CA ARG A 37 -12.37 -6.33 5.35
C ARG A 37 -12.18 -7.06 6.68
N ASP A 38 -11.90 -8.35 6.63
CA ASP A 38 -11.72 -9.22 7.79
C ASP A 38 -10.27 -9.21 8.31
N LEU A 39 -9.32 -8.73 7.51
CA LEU A 39 -7.93 -8.57 7.93
C LEU A 39 -7.77 -7.39 8.90
N THR A 40 -6.88 -7.54 9.88
CA THR A 40 -6.44 -6.39 10.67
C THR A 40 -5.62 -5.44 9.81
N ARG A 41 -5.57 -4.15 10.20
CA ARG A 41 -4.75 -3.16 9.47
C ARG A 41 -3.25 -3.47 9.51
N SER A 42 -2.76 -4.13 10.57
CA SER A 42 -1.36 -4.52 10.68
C SER A 42 -1.04 -5.66 9.71
N ASP A 43 -1.87 -6.70 9.68
CA ASP A 43 -1.63 -7.87 8.81
C ASP A 43 -1.72 -7.47 7.34
N PHE A 44 -2.72 -6.66 7.00
CA PHE A 44 -2.87 -6.13 5.65
C PHE A 44 -1.65 -5.29 5.21
N ARG A 45 -1.17 -4.39 6.08
CA ARG A 45 0.00 -3.53 5.77
C ARG A 45 1.33 -4.28 5.77
N ALA A 46 1.44 -5.37 6.51
CA ALA A 46 2.61 -6.25 6.45
C ALA A 46 2.66 -7.05 5.13
N ALA A 47 1.49 -7.36 4.55
CA ALA A 47 1.38 -8.13 3.31
C ALA A 47 1.46 -7.28 2.02
N MET A 48 1.24 -5.96 2.11
CA MET A 48 1.15 -5.07 0.95
C MET A 48 1.91 -3.76 1.14
N ALA A 49 2.72 -3.39 0.15
CA ALA A 49 3.37 -2.10 0.04
C ALA A 49 2.93 -1.36 -1.23
N LEU A 50 2.70 -0.05 -1.10
CA LEU A 50 2.42 0.84 -2.24
C LEU A 50 3.62 1.73 -2.49
N VAL A 51 4.09 1.74 -3.73
CA VAL A 51 5.04 2.74 -4.22
C VAL A 51 4.24 3.79 -5.00
N PRO A 52 4.01 4.99 -4.44
CA PRO A 52 3.24 6.03 -5.11
C PRO A 52 4.01 6.57 -6.33
N GLN A 53 3.29 7.20 -7.27
CA GLN A 53 3.93 7.89 -8.40
C GLN A 53 4.80 9.07 -7.93
N ASP A 54 4.28 9.87 -7.00
CA ASP A 54 5.01 10.94 -6.33
C ASP A 54 5.48 10.45 -4.95
N PRO A 55 6.79 10.31 -4.71
CA PRO A 55 7.30 9.86 -3.42
C PRO A 55 7.15 10.94 -2.35
N VAL A 56 6.94 10.52 -1.10
CA VAL A 56 7.01 11.40 0.07
C VAL A 56 8.40 11.31 0.66
N ILE A 57 9.10 12.43 0.72
CA ILE A 57 10.42 12.55 1.35
C ILE A 57 10.32 13.56 2.50
N PHE A 58 10.69 13.14 3.69
CA PHE A 58 10.70 13.98 4.88
C PHE A 58 11.98 14.83 4.90
N ALA A 59 11.88 16.06 5.43
CA ALA A 59 13.00 16.99 5.61
C ALA A 59 13.92 16.55 6.76
N THR A 60 14.53 15.39 6.60
CA THR A 60 15.37 14.66 7.55
C THR A 60 16.45 13.91 6.78
N SER A 61 17.33 13.16 7.45
CA SER A 61 18.39 12.41 6.75
C SER A 61 17.87 11.31 5.83
N ALA A 62 18.69 10.88 4.87
CA ALA A 62 18.37 9.73 4.03
C ALA A 62 18.16 8.45 4.85
N LEU A 63 19.00 8.23 5.88
CA LEU A 63 18.89 7.12 6.82
C LEU A 63 17.50 7.08 7.49
N GLU A 64 17.03 8.22 7.99
CA GLU A 64 15.73 8.33 8.66
C GLU A 64 14.56 8.13 7.68
N ASN A 65 14.68 8.61 6.44
CA ASN A 65 13.69 8.36 5.38
C ASN A 65 13.57 6.86 5.04
N ILE A 66 14.68 6.11 5.00
CA ILE A 66 14.65 4.66 4.73
C ILE A 66 14.13 3.89 5.96
N ARG A 67 14.66 4.19 7.15
CA ARG A 67 14.23 3.55 8.41
C ARG A 67 12.75 3.79 8.72
N PHE A 68 12.14 4.86 8.21
CA PHE A 68 10.69 5.08 8.30
C PHE A 68 9.86 3.88 7.81
N GLY A 69 10.33 3.14 6.81
CA GLY A 69 9.65 1.93 6.30
C GLY A 69 9.72 0.73 7.25
N ARG A 70 10.73 0.67 8.13
CA ARG A 70 10.89 -0.37 9.15
C ARG A 70 11.63 0.21 10.37
N PRO A 71 10.90 0.81 11.33
CA PRO A 71 11.50 1.54 12.46
C PRO A 71 12.50 0.73 13.29
N ASP A 72 12.27 -0.58 13.39
CA ASP A 72 13.10 -1.51 14.17
C ASP A 72 14.33 -2.02 13.40
N ALA A 73 14.59 -1.51 12.19
CA ALA A 73 15.75 -1.90 11.38
C ALA A 73 17.06 -1.39 12.00
N SER A 74 18.04 -2.29 12.15
CA SER A 74 19.39 -1.94 12.60
C SER A 74 20.11 -1.04 11.57
N GLU A 75 21.20 -0.39 11.97
CA GLU A 75 22.01 0.40 11.02
C GLU A 75 22.59 -0.42 9.88
N ALA A 76 22.87 -1.71 10.09
CA ALA A 76 23.37 -2.58 9.03
C ALA A 76 22.29 -3.02 8.02
N GLU A 77 21.02 -2.83 8.36
CA GLU A 77 19.88 -3.22 7.53
C GLU A 77 19.28 -2.06 6.72
N VAL A 78 19.78 -0.85 6.96
CA VAL A 78 19.36 0.40 6.29
C VAL A 78 20.48 0.87 5.38
#